data_AF-A0A5E4NRU8-F1
#
_entry.id   AF-A0A5E4NRU8-F1
#
_cell.length_a   1.000
_cell.length_b   1.000
_cell.length_c   1.000
_cell.angle_alpha   90.00
_cell.angle_beta   90.00
_cell.angle_gamma   90.00
#
_symmetry.space_group_name_H-M   'P 1'
#
loop_
_entity.id
_entity.type
_entity.pdbx_description
1 polymer ?
#
loop_
_entity_poly.entity_id
_entity_poly.type
_entity_poly.pdbx_seq_one_letter_code
_entity_poly.pdbx_strand_id
1 'polypeptide(L)'
;MDSLIFGQSNSSPPHCPSCKLKNENYQWHGIECNCSKSSYEVQQQTLQHRRLKTDTPREKKDAKYYEKRKRNNMAAKKSREAKRRRDNEMALKLFLLEKENVLLKFRLSTVTEELDMIKRTLVFYNTNTVIWQNNAVLPRHFQKK
;
A
#
# COMPACT_ATOMS: atom_id res chain seq x y z
N MET A 1 41.14 24.60 -14.22
CA MET A 1 41.88 23.43 -14.74
C MET A 1 41.49 22.29 -13.81
N ASP A 2 40.63 21.34 -14.18
CA ASP A 2 40.27 20.87 -15.52
C ASP A 2 38.79 20.55 -15.65
N SER A 3 38.23 21.00 -16.77
CA SER A 3 36.92 20.62 -17.27
C SER A 3 37.09 19.39 -18.15
N LEU A 4 36.34 18.32 -17.88
CA LEU A 4 35.99 17.33 -18.90
C LEU A 4 34.48 17.12 -18.88
N ILE A 5 33.84 17.74 -19.86
CA ILE A 5 32.44 17.55 -20.25
C ILE A 5 32.41 16.40 -21.26
N PHE A 6 31.59 15.37 -21.02
CA PHE A 6 30.54 14.85 -21.93
C PHE A 6 30.09 13.47 -21.44
N GLY A 7 28.78 13.33 -21.20
CA GLY A 7 28.19 12.05 -20.83
C GLY A 7 26.79 12.20 -20.27
N GLN A 8 25.91 12.92 -20.97
CA GLN A 8 24.48 12.83 -20.73
C GLN A 8 24.03 11.39 -21.01
N SER A 9 23.73 10.65 -19.95
CA SER A 9 22.81 9.51 -20.03
C SER A 9 21.83 9.64 -18.87
N ASN A 10 20.77 10.37 -19.18
CA ASN A 10 19.53 10.37 -18.42
C ASN A 10 18.96 8.96 -18.41
N SER A 11 18.79 8.38 -17.22
CA SER A 11 17.85 7.27 -17.01
C SER A 11 17.41 7.24 -15.54
N SER A 12 16.66 8.26 -15.14
CA SER A 12 15.73 8.14 -14.01
C SER A 12 14.84 6.90 -14.24
N PRO A 13 14.81 5.91 -13.32
CA PRO A 13 13.83 4.83 -13.39
C PRO A 13 12.43 5.39 -13.16
N PRO A 14 11.42 4.89 -13.87
CA PRO A 14 10.15 5.56 -13.94
C PRO A 14 9.31 5.28 -12.70
N HIS A 15 8.96 6.34 -12.00
CA HIS A 15 7.90 6.32 -11.00
C HIS A 15 6.58 5.85 -11.64
N CYS A 16 5.86 4.96 -10.94
CA CYS A 16 4.43 4.75 -11.12
C CYS A 16 3.68 5.30 -9.90
N PRO A 17 3.16 6.53 -9.97
CA PRO A 17 2.30 7.11 -8.93
C PRO A 17 0.90 7.33 -9.50
N SER A 18 0.27 6.27 -10.03
CA SER A 18 -0.88 6.37 -10.95
C SER A 18 -1.90 7.44 -10.54
N CYS A 19 -2.03 8.58 -11.20
CA CYS A 19 -1.17 9.28 -12.15
C CYS A 19 -1.67 10.73 -12.02
N LYS A 20 -1.08 11.54 -11.12
CA LYS A 20 -1.48 12.95 -11.01
C LYS A 20 -0.56 13.81 -11.87
N LEU A 21 -1.21 14.36 -12.91
CA LEU A 21 -0.92 15.63 -13.59
C LEU A 21 0.09 15.56 -14.74
N LYS A 22 -0.49 15.31 -15.92
CA LYS A 22 -0.33 16.02 -17.21
C LYS A 22 1.04 16.61 -17.57
N ASN A 23 1.52 16.21 -18.77
CA ASN A 23 2.53 16.83 -19.64
C ASN A 23 3.98 16.81 -19.07
N GLU A 24 5.03 16.31 -19.73
CA GLU A 24 5.30 15.92 -21.12
C GLU A 24 6.43 14.86 -21.14
N ASN A 25 6.39 14.02 -22.18
CA ASN A 25 7.46 13.22 -22.82
C ASN A 25 8.55 12.51 -21.99
N TYR A 26 8.39 11.20 -21.75
CA TYR A 26 9.51 10.27 -21.51
C TYR A 26 9.27 8.90 -22.16
N GLN A 27 10.30 8.41 -22.87
CA GLN A 27 10.34 7.18 -23.66
C GLN A 27 10.76 5.98 -22.80
N TRP A 28 9.95 4.92 -22.79
CA TRP A 28 10.12 3.73 -21.93
C TRP A 28 10.90 2.62 -22.63
N HIS A 29 11.95 2.10 -21.98
CA HIS A 29 12.56 0.81 -22.35
C HIS A 29 12.00 -0.30 -21.44
N GLY A 30 11.12 -1.12 -22.04
CA GLY A 30 10.77 -2.49 -21.68
C GLY A 30 10.82 -2.93 -20.22
N ILE A 31 9.74 -2.67 -19.48
CA ILE A 31 9.03 -3.55 -18.52
C ILE A 31 7.66 -2.87 -18.34
N GLU A 32 6.59 -3.45 -18.88
CA GLU A 32 5.25 -2.84 -18.83
C GLU A 32 4.69 -2.85 -17.39
N CYS A 33 4.33 -1.67 -16.89
CA CYS A 33 3.63 -1.51 -15.61
C CYS A 33 2.17 -1.93 -15.75
N ASN A 34 1.75 -3.00 -15.05
CA ASN A 34 0.39 -3.56 -15.13
C ASN A 34 -0.59 -2.93 -14.12
N CYS A 35 -0.51 -1.60 -13.91
CA CYS A 35 -1.29 -0.86 -12.89
C CYS A 35 -2.81 -0.76 -13.20
N SER A 36 -3.29 -1.49 -14.21
CA SER A 36 -4.69 -1.56 -14.64
C SER A 36 -5.34 -2.92 -14.34
N LYS A 37 -4.77 -3.68 -13.40
CA LYS A 37 -5.38 -4.92 -12.90
C LYS A 37 -5.38 -4.93 -11.39
N SER A 38 -6.17 -4.03 -10.83
CA SER A 38 -6.71 -4.32 -9.53
C SER A 38 -7.68 -5.50 -9.58
N SER A 39 -7.78 -6.25 -8.48
CA SER A 39 -8.80 -7.28 -8.27
C SER A 39 -10.25 -6.76 -8.45
N TYR A 40 -10.46 -5.43 -8.42
CA TYR A 40 -11.75 -4.82 -8.78
C TYR A 40 -12.03 -4.74 -10.30
N GLU A 41 -11.03 -4.90 -11.17
CA GLU A 41 -11.17 -4.77 -12.64
C GLU A 41 -11.50 -6.09 -13.35
N VAL A 42 -11.31 -7.26 -12.72
CA VAL A 42 -11.70 -8.55 -13.30
C VAL A 42 -13.23 -8.66 -13.47
N GLN A 43 -14.01 -7.79 -12.82
CA GLN A 43 -15.48 -7.75 -13.01
C GLN A 43 -15.94 -6.86 -14.17
N GLN A 44 -15.07 -6.07 -14.80
CA GLN A 44 -15.48 -5.10 -15.83
C GLN A 44 -15.43 -5.64 -17.27
N GLN A 45 -14.86 -6.82 -17.52
CA GLN A 45 -14.69 -7.36 -18.88
C GLN A 45 -15.98 -7.82 -19.58
N THR A 46 -17.16 -7.56 -19.04
CA THR A 46 -18.42 -7.70 -19.79
C THR A 46 -19.37 -6.53 -19.51
N LEU A 47 -18.97 -5.31 -19.85
CA LEU A 47 -19.93 -4.28 -20.25
C LEU A 47 -20.58 -4.68 -21.59
N GLN A 48 -21.26 -5.84 -21.62
CA GLN A 48 -22.19 -6.15 -22.68
C GLN A 48 -23.25 -5.05 -22.63
N HIS A 49 -23.40 -4.31 -23.74
CA HIS A 49 -24.43 -3.31 -23.94
C HIS A 49 -25.75 -3.84 -23.36
N ARG A 50 -26.17 -3.32 -22.20
CA ARG A 50 -27.37 -3.80 -21.52
C ARG A 50 -28.53 -3.50 -22.44
N ARG A 51 -29.08 -4.54 -23.09
CA ARG A 51 -30.27 -4.42 -23.93
C ARG A 51 -31.36 -3.69 -23.13
N LEU A 52 -31.95 -2.67 -23.72
CA LEU A 52 -33.09 -1.97 -23.13
C LEU A 52 -34.16 -3.00 -22.76
N LYS A 53 -34.71 -2.86 -21.56
CA LYS A 53 -35.68 -3.78 -21.02
C LYS A 53 -37.01 -3.53 -21.72
N THR A 54 -37.41 -4.43 -22.62
CA THR A 54 -38.75 -4.43 -23.20
C THR A 54 -39.66 -5.32 -22.37
N ASP A 55 -40.82 -4.78 -21.97
CA ASP A 55 -41.82 -5.56 -21.26
C ASP A 55 -42.40 -6.64 -22.18
N THR A 56 -42.58 -7.84 -21.63
CA THR A 56 -43.19 -8.94 -22.37
C THR A 56 -44.69 -8.65 -22.55
N PRO A 57 -45.21 -8.59 -23.80
CA PRO A 57 -46.63 -8.39 -24.06
C PRO A 57 -47.49 -9.42 -23.33
N ARG A 58 -48.74 -9.04 -22.96
CA ARG A 58 -49.62 -9.90 -22.16
C ARG A 58 -49.94 -11.23 -22.86
N GLU A 59 -50.07 -11.25 -24.19
CA GLU A 59 -50.36 -12.48 -24.93
C GLU A 59 -49.20 -13.48 -24.92
N LYS A 60 -47.99 -13.08 -24.51
CA LYS A 60 -46.78 -13.94 -24.49
C LYS A 60 -46.40 -14.43 -23.09
N LYS A 61 -47.25 -14.19 -22.09
CA LYS A 61 -47.05 -14.63 -20.69
C LYS A 61 -47.67 -16.01 -20.45
N ASP A 62 -47.15 -17.02 -21.14
CA ASP A 62 -47.62 -18.40 -21.01
C ASP A 62 -47.00 -19.10 -19.79
N ALA A 63 -47.43 -20.34 -19.50
CA ALA A 63 -46.86 -21.16 -18.43
C ALA A 63 -45.31 -21.24 -18.49
N LYS A 64 -44.75 -21.43 -19.70
CA LYS A 64 -43.30 -21.46 -19.95
C LYS A 64 -42.60 -20.14 -19.57
N TYR A 65 -43.26 -18.99 -19.76
CA TYR A 65 -42.74 -17.69 -19.33
C TYR A 65 -42.64 -17.62 -17.81
N TYR A 66 -43.69 -18.03 -17.09
CA TYR A 66 -43.72 -18.02 -15.62
C TYR A 66 -42.65 -18.94 -15.01
N GLU A 67 -42.42 -20.11 -15.57
CA GLU A 67 -41.33 -20.99 -15.14
C GLU A 67 -39.94 -20.37 -15.33
N LYS A 68 -39.70 -19.74 -16.49
CA LYS A 68 -38.44 -19.03 -16.76
C LYS A 68 -38.25 -17.86 -15.79
N ARG A 69 -39.33 -17.12 -15.51
CA ARG A 69 -39.32 -16.00 -14.56
C ARG A 69 -39.02 -16.46 -13.13
N LYS A 70 -39.63 -17.56 -12.68
CA LYS A 70 -39.36 -18.20 -11.39
C LYS A 70 -37.89 -18.62 -11.28
N ARG A 71 -37.35 -19.30 -12.29
CA ARG A 71 -35.93 -19.68 -12.34
C ARG A 71 -34.99 -18.47 -12.30
N ASN A 72 -35.29 -17.42 -13.07
CA ASN A 72 -34.48 -16.21 -13.06
C ASN A 72 -34.50 -15.49 -11.70
N ASN A 73 -35.66 -15.44 -11.03
CA ASN A 73 -35.76 -14.87 -9.68
C ASN A 73 -34.90 -15.65 -8.67
N MET A 74 -34.95 -16.99 -8.72
CA MET A 74 -34.10 -17.84 -7.87
C MET A 74 -32.61 -17.62 -8.14
N ALA A 75 -32.22 -17.57 -9.42
CA ALA A 75 -30.84 -17.29 -9.81
C ALA A 75 -30.39 -15.89 -9.34
N ALA A 76 -31.23 -14.87 -9.48
CA ALA A 76 -30.95 -13.52 -9.03
C ALA A 76 -30.79 -13.45 -7.50
N LYS A 77 -31.64 -14.16 -6.74
CA LYS A 77 -31.50 -14.28 -5.28
C LYS A 77 -30.17 -14.93 -4.90
N LYS A 78 -29.85 -16.08 -5.50
CA LYS A 78 -28.58 -16.79 -5.27
C LYS A 78 -27.36 -15.92 -5.62
N SER A 79 -27.43 -15.20 -6.73
CA SER A 79 -26.37 -14.27 -7.17
C SER A 79 -26.16 -13.14 -6.16
N ARG A 80 -27.25 -12.53 -5.68
CA ARG A 80 -27.20 -11.47 -4.65
C ARG A 80 -26.62 -11.99 -3.33
N GLU A 81 -27.00 -13.18 -2.90
CA GLU A 81 -26.46 -13.82 -1.69
C GLU A 81 -24.98 -14.17 -1.84
N ALA A 82 -24.56 -14.68 -3.00
CA ALA A 82 -23.15 -14.95 -3.27
C ALA A 82 -22.30 -13.66 -3.29
N LYS A 83 -22.83 -12.57 -3.85
CA LYS A 83 -22.16 -11.25 -3.75
C LYS A 83 -22.08 -10.78 -2.30
N ARG A 84 -23.19 -10.83 -1.55
CA ARG A 84 -23.22 -10.40 -0.14
C ARG A 84 -22.24 -11.18 0.72
N ARG A 85 -22.14 -12.50 0.54
CA ARG A 85 -21.15 -13.32 1.26
C ARG A 85 -19.72 -12.86 0.98
N ARG A 86 -19.37 -12.64 -0.30
CA ARG A 86 -18.04 -12.14 -0.68
C ARG A 86 -17.76 -10.75 -0.09
N ASP A 87 -18.73 -9.84 -0.18
CA ASP A 87 -18.58 -8.49 0.36
C ASP A 87 -18.39 -8.53 1.89
N ASN A 88 -19.14 -9.38 2.61
CA ASN A 88 -19.00 -9.58 4.05
C ASN A 88 -17.66 -10.20 4.45
N GLU A 89 -17.20 -11.22 3.70
CA GLU A 89 -15.90 -11.85 3.93
C GLU A 89 -14.76 -10.85 3.74
N MET A 90 -14.85 -10.04 2.68
CA MET A 90 -13.90 -8.96 2.43
C MET A 90 -13.92 -7.91 3.55
N ALA A 91 -15.10 -7.50 4.02
CA ALA A 91 -15.23 -6.57 5.13
C ALA A 91 -14.58 -7.11 6.41
N LEU A 92 -14.80 -8.39 6.73
CA LEU A 92 -14.17 -9.04 7.88
C LEU A 92 -12.64 -9.07 7.74
N LYS A 93 -12.13 -9.43 6.55
CA LYS A 93 -10.70 -9.47 6.28
C LYS A 93 -10.06 -8.08 6.43
N LEU A 94 -10.71 -7.04 5.90
CA LEU A 94 -10.23 -5.66 6.04
C LEU A 94 -10.16 -5.23 7.51
N PHE A 95 -11.23 -5.50 8.27
CA PHE A 95 -11.27 -5.19 9.70
C PHE A 95 -10.13 -5.86 10.49
N LEU A 96 -9.86 -7.15 10.22
CA LEU A 96 -8.77 -7.87 10.88
C LEU A 96 -7.40 -7.30 10.52
N LEU A 97 -7.17 -7.01 9.24
CA LEU A 97 -5.91 -6.42 8.77
C LEU A 97 -5.69 -5.02 9.34
N GLU A 98 -6.75 -4.20 9.46
CA GLU A 98 -6.67 -2.88 10.11
C GLU A 98 -6.27 -3.01 11.58
N LYS A 99 -6.90 -3.95 12.31
CA LYS A 99 -6.56 -4.22 13.70
C LYS A 99 -5.11 -4.68 13.87
N GLU A 100 -4.65 -5.60 13.03
CA GLU A 100 -3.27 -6.08 13.04
C GLU A 100 -2.27 -4.96 12.71
N ASN A 101 -2.58 -4.12 11.73
CA ASN A 101 -1.74 -2.98 11.35
C ASN A 101 -1.55 -2.00 12.51
N VAL A 102 -2.64 -1.67 13.21
CA VAL A 102 -2.58 -0.81 14.41
C VAL A 102 -1.69 -1.44 15.49
N LEU A 103 -1.86 -2.73 15.76
CA LEU A 103 -1.06 -3.44 16.75
C LEU A 103 0.44 -3.48 16.36
N LEU A 104 0.74 -3.73 15.09
CA LEU A 104 2.11 -3.76 14.58
C LEU A 104 2.76 -2.37 14.67
N LYS A 105 2.04 -1.31 14.31
CA LYS A 105 2.53 0.08 14.45
C LYS A 105 2.82 0.43 15.90
N PHE A 106 1.95 0.04 16.82
CA PHE A 106 2.16 0.23 18.25
C PHE A 106 3.40 -0.52 18.75
N ARG A 107 3.56 -1.80 18.39
CA ARG A 107 4.77 -2.57 18.78
C ARG A 107 6.03 -1.96 18.22
N LEU A 108 5.99 -1.50 16.95
CA LEU A 108 7.12 -0.85 16.30
C LEU A 108 7.48 0.45 17.02
N SER A 109 6.50 1.29 17.37
CA SER A 109 6.76 2.52 18.10
C SER A 109 7.40 2.26 19.46
N THR A 110 6.89 1.29 20.23
CA THR A 110 7.49 0.89 21.52
C THR A 110 8.94 0.47 21.37
N VAL A 111 9.26 -0.41 20.42
CA VAL A 111 10.64 -0.87 20.20
C VAL A 111 11.54 0.28 19.74
N THR A 112 11.04 1.18 18.88
CA THR A 112 11.83 2.35 18.45
C THR A 112 12.12 3.30 19.60
N GLU A 113 11.16 3.51 20.52
CA GLU A 113 11.34 4.35 21.71
C GLU A 113 12.38 3.74 22.66
N GLU A 114 12.33 2.43 22.89
CA GLU A 114 13.32 1.71 23.70
C GLU A 114 14.73 1.81 23.09
N LEU A 115 14.85 1.62 21.78
CA LEU A 115 16.13 1.75 21.07
C LEU A 115 16.67 3.18 21.17
N ASP A 116 15.83 4.19 21.01
CA ASP A 116 16.24 5.58 21.11
C ASP A 116 16.66 5.95 22.53
N MET A 117 15.99 5.42 23.55
CA MET A 117 16.41 5.56 24.94
C MET A 117 17.80 4.95 25.15
N ILE A 118 18.02 3.70 24.72
CA ILE A 118 19.31 3.01 24.86
C ILE A 118 20.42 3.78 24.14
N LYS A 119 20.17 4.25 22.91
CA LYS A 119 21.13 5.06 22.16
C LYS A 119 21.51 6.34 22.90
N ARG A 120 20.54 7.07 23.45
CA ARG A 120 20.80 8.29 24.24
C ARG A 120 21.66 7.97 25.47
N THR A 121 21.32 6.91 26.18
CA THR A 121 22.08 6.44 27.34
C THR A 121 23.51 6.06 26.97
N LEU A 122 23.72 5.32 25.88
CA LEU A 122 25.05 4.94 25.39
C LEU A 122 25.89 6.16 25.01
N VAL A 123 25.30 7.12 24.30
CA VAL A 123 25.96 8.38 23.94
C VAL A 123 26.37 9.14 25.20
N PHE A 124 25.46 9.27 26.18
CA PHE A 124 25.74 9.93 27.46
C PHE A 124 26.92 9.27 28.18
N TYR A 125 26.96 7.94 28.28
CA TYR A 125 28.09 7.24 28.87
C TYR A 125 29.38 7.52 28.10
N ASN A 126 29.40 7.34 26.79
CA ASN A 126 30.61 7.55 25.98
C ASN A 126 31.15 8.99 26.12
N THR A 127 30.28 10.00 26.09
CA THR A 127 30.69 11.41 26.28
C THR A 127 31.24 11.66 27.69
N ASN A 128 30.67 11.04 28.72
CA ASN A 128 31.17 11.19 30.09
C ASN A 128 32.50 10.46 30.29
N THR A 129 32.70 9.27 29.72
CA THR A 129 33.96 8.52 29.82
C THR A 129 35.14 9.31 29.24
N VAL A 130 34.93 10.04 28.15
CA VAL A 130 35.94 10.93 27.56
C VAL A 130 36.31 12.09 28.50
N ILE A 131 35.38 12.59 29.31
CA ILE A 131 35.64 13.66 30.28
C ILE A 131 36.53 13.14 31.44
N TRP A 132 36.27 11.92 31.94
CA TRP A 132 37.06 11.34 33.04
C TRP A 132 38.46 10.89 32.61
N GLN A 133 38.67 10.52 31.34
CA GLN A 133 40.01 10.20 30.82
C GLN A 133 40.88 11.45 30.59
N ASN A 134 40.28 12.60 30.27
CA ASN A 134 41.02 13.85 30.00
C ASN A 134 41.27 14.71 31.26
N ASN A 135 40.64 14.42 32.40
CA ASN A 135 40.82 15.14 33.67
C ASN A 135 41.74 14.41 34.68
N ALA A 136 42.48 13.39 34.26
CA ALA A 136 43.56 12.81 35.07
C ALA A 136 44.75 13.79 35.12
N VAL A 137 44.62 14.85 35.94
CA VAL A 137 45.71 15.78 36.24
C VAL A 137 46.82 15.01 36.95
N LEU A 138 47.89 14.70 36.21
CA LEU A 138 49.15 14.23 36.77
C LEU A 138 49.62 15.20 37.86
N PRO A 139 49.96 14.73 39.07
CA PRO A 139 50.43 15.59 40.14
C PRO A 139 51.66 16.36 39.67
N ARG A 140 51.58 17.70 39.60
CA ARG A 140 52.74 18.55 39.33
C ARG A 140 53.78 18.30 40.43
N HIS A 141 54.95 17.82 40.01
CA HIS A 141 56.14 17.65 40.84
C HIS A 141 56.32 18.83 41.79
N PHE A 142 56.30 18.55 43.09
CA PHE A 142 56.73 19.47 44.14
C PHE A 142 58.25 19.68 44.00
N GLN A 143 58.66 20.75 43.34
CA GLN A 143 60.01 21.31 43.49
C GLN A 143 60.08 21.99 44.85
N LYS A 144 60.70 21.35 45.84
CA LYS A 144 61.10 22.00 47.10
C LYS A 144 62.57 22.40 46.99
N LYS A 145 62.80 23.65 47.43
CA LYS A 145 64.02 24.45 47.51
C LYS A 145 65.29 23.69 47.90
#